data_AF-A0A3C1Y6P8-F1
#
_entry.id   AF-A0A3C1Y6P8-F1
#
_cell.length_a   1.000
_cell.length_b   1.000
_cell.length_c   1.000
_cell.angle_alpha   90.00
_cell.angle_beta   90.00
_cell.angle_gamma   90.00
#
_symmetry.space_group_name_H-M   'P 1'
#
loop_
_entity.id
_entity.type
_entity.pdbx_description
1 polymer ?
#
loop_
_entity_poly.entity_id
_entity_poly.type
_entity_poly.pdbx_seq_one_letter_code
_entity_poly.pdbx_strand_id
1 'polypeptide(L)'
;MVAVAVWAAVYLLYLGLSKGLSASARHQQASRFAIASVLAVAPFAVAGVERSDIPLGAIVGLSALWCLTYPVIDLFSRRAHATEIDNKMDFAFGLYLCSLLSALWLALQALWPGNAVAGAFMAAVEIPLAWIPLGQIVYAAIYGRGVDHDGLRLVMNTYPSEVWEYLRSFPLWASLVGVLGCLGSTALWFVWDIGAATPVAAG
;
A
#
# COMPACT_ATOMS: atom_id res chain seq x y z
N MET A 1 -9.05 20.99 8.86
CA MET A 1 -10.21 20.07 8.90
C MET A 1 -9.91 18.69 8.31
N VAL A 2 -9.22 18.60 7.16
CA VAL A 2 -8.89 17.31 6.51
C VAL A 2 -8.09 16.35 7.41
N ALA A 3 -7.02 16.81 8.06
CA ALA A 3 -6.21 15.95 8.95
C ALA A 3 -7.02 15.35 10.12
N VAL A 4 -8.00 16.10 10.65
CA VAL A 4 -8.91 15.61 11.70
C VAL A 4 -9.85 14.53 11.15
N ALA A 5 -10.35 14.70 9.93
CA ALA A 5 -11.19 13.70 9.28
C ALA A 5 -10.42 12.41 8.98
N VAL A 6 -9.19 12.51 8.47
CA VAL A 6 -8.29 11.36 8.23
C VAL A 6 -7.99 10.64 9.55
N TRP A 7 -7.65 11.40 10.59
CA TRP A 7 -7.43 10.85 11.92
C TRP A 7 -8.65 10.10 12.44
N ALA A 8 -9.83 10.73 12.38
CA ALA A 8 -11.07 10.14 12.84
C ALA A 8 -11.39 8.85 12.06
N ALA A 9 -11.23 8.85 10.74
CA ALA A 9 -11.48 7.68 9.90
C ALA A 9 -10.59 6.49 10.30
N VAL A 10 -9.28 6.71 10.40
CA VAL A 10 -8.32 5.65 10.76
C VAL A 10 -8.51 5.19 12.21
N TYR A 11 -8.75 6.13 13.13
CA TYR A 11 -8.96 5.78 14.54
C TYR A 11 -10.26 5.01 14.77
N LEU A 12 -11.37 5.43 14.15
CA LEU A 12 -12.64 4.71 14.22
C LEU A 12 -12.53 3.32 13.59
N LEU A 13 -11.78 3.19 12.50
CA LEU A 13 -11.51 1.89 11.90
C LEU A 13 -10.73 0.98 12.87
N TYR A 14 -9.65 1.49 13.49
CA TYR A 14 -8.90 0.74 14.51
C TYR A 14 -9.79 0.31 15.68
N LEU A 15 -10.66 1.19 16.18
CA LEU A 15 -11.62 0.88 17.25
C LEU A 15 -12.67 -0.15 16.81
N GLY A 16 -13.17 -0.06 15.57
CA GLY A 16 -14.16 -1.01 15.05
C GLY A 16 -13.58 -2.42 14.87
N LEU A 17 -12.29 -2.51 14.58
CA LEU A 17 -11.60 -3.77 14.36
C LEU A 17 -10.97 -4.36 15.65
N SER A 18 -10.91 -3.60 16.75
CA SER A 18 -10.32 -4.04 18.03
C SER A 18 -11.34 -4.01 19.18
N LYS A 19 -11.44 -5.09 19.95
CA LYS A 19 -12.34 -5.24 21.11
C LYS A 19 -11.55 -5.28 22.42
N GLY A 20 -12.12 -4.75 23.50
CA GLY A 20 -11.51 -4.85 24.84
C GLY A 20 -10.24 -4.04 25.05
N LEU A 21 -9.98 -3.03 24.22
CA LEU A 21 -8.81 -2.15 24.33
C LEU A 21 -8.76 -1.42 25.68
N SER A 22 -7.60 -1.44 26.34
CA SER A 22 -7.30 -0.64 27.53
C SER A 22 -7.30 0.86 27.22
N ALA A 23 -7.53 1.70 28.23
CA ALA A 23 -7.50 3.16 28.06
C ALA A 23 -6.13 3.65 27.58
N SER A 24 -5.04 3.06 28.07
CA SER A 24 -3.67 3.40 27.67
C SER A 24 -3.43 3.10 26.18
N ALA A 25 -3.82 1.91 25.71
CA ALA A 25 -3.67 1.53 24.30
C ALA A 25 -4.45 2.45 23.35
N ARG A 26 -5.69 2.81 23.73
CA ARG A 26 -6.52 3.75 22.96
C ARG A 26 -5.88 5.11 22.81
N HIS A 27 -5.34 5.67 23.89
CA HIS A 27 -4.67 6.98 23.86
C HIS A 27 -3.38 6.92 23.04
N GLN A 28 -2.59 5.86 23.19
CA GLN A 28 -1.34 5.70 22.46
C GLN A 28 -1.57 5.62 20.95
N GLN A 29 -2.57 4.86 20.49
CA GLN A 29 -2.88 4.79 19.05
C GLN A 29 -3.55 6.07 18.56
N ALA A 30 -4.42 6.69 19.36
CA ALA A 30 -5.03 7.97 19.02
C ALA A 30 -3.98 9.04 18.73
N SER A 31 -2.96 9.19 19.59
CA SER A 31 -1.89 10.17 19.39
C SER A 31 -1.02 9.84 18.17
N ARG A 32 -0.70 8.56 17.94
CA ARG A 32 0.07 8.12 16.78
C ARG A 32 -0.65 8.44 15.47
N PHE A 33 -1.92 8.07 15.37
CA PHE A 33 -2.70 8.35 14.17
C PHE A 33 -2.92 9.85 13.98
N ALA A 34 -2.99 10.64 15.05
CA ALA A 34 -3.13 12.08 14.94
C ALA A 34 -1.89 12.69 14.27
N ILE A 35 -0.70 12.32 14.75
CA ILE A 35 0.57 12.75 14.16
C ILE A 35 0.67 12.28 12.70
N ALA A 36 0.37 11.01 12.44
CA ALA A 36 0.43 10.45 11.10
C ALA A 36 -0.55 11.12 10.13
N SER A 37 -1.75 11.48 10.59
CA SER A 37 -2.76 12.16 9.76
C SER A 37 -2.35 13.60 9.43
N VAL A 38 -1.70 14.30 10.37
CA VAL A 38 -1.11 15.62 10.09
C VAL A 38 -0.02 15.48 9.03
N LEU A 39 0.88 14.51 9.17
CA LEU A 39 1.95 14.28 8.20
C LEU A 39 1.40 13.88 6.82
N ALA A 40 0.37 13.04 6.75
CA ALA A 40 -0.26 12.63 5.49
C ALA A 40 -0.83 13.83 4.71
N VAL A 41 -1.38 14.83 5.40
CA VAL A 41 -1.98 16.02 4.79
C VAL A 41 -0.96 17.14 4.55
N ALA A 42 0.16 17.15 5.28
CA ALA A 42 1.13 18.24 5.23
C ALA A 42 1.68 18.54 3.82
N PRO A 43 2.07 17.57 2.98
CA PRO A 43 2.57 17.85 1.63
C PRO A 43 1.57 18.60 0.76
N PHE A 44 0.30 18.19 0.80
CA PHE A 44 -0.80 18.84 0.08
C PHE A 44 -1.02 20.27 0.57
N ALA A 45 -1.01 20.46 1.89
CA ALA A 45 -1.22 21.78 2.49
C ALA A 45 -0.07 22.74 2.18
N VAL A 46 1.18 22.27 2.26
CA VAL A 46 2.38 23.07 1.97
C VAL A 46 2.46 23.45 0.48
N ALA A 47 2.12 22.52 -0.42
CA ALA A 47 2.09 22.78 -1.86
C ALA A 47 0.84 23.54 -2.32
N GLY A 48 -0.12 23.83 -1.44
CA GLY A 48 -1.35 24.54 -1.79
C GLY A 48 -2.24 23.76 -2.76
N VAL A 49 -2.25 22.42 -2.69
CA VAL A 49 -3.04 21.57 -3.59
C VAL A 49 -4.53 21.73 -3.30
N GLU A 50 -5.26 22.42 -4.18
CA GLU A 50 -6.71 22.59 -4.05
C GLU A 50 -7.50 21.35 -4.52
N ARG A 51 -6.99 20.65 -5.53
CA ARG A 51 -7.58 19.43 -6.08
C ARG A 51 -6.51 18.39 -6.31
N SER A 52 -6.73 17.20 -5.77
CA SER A 52 -5.87 16.05 -6.05
C SER A 52 -5.93 15.73 -7.54
N ASP A 53 -4.77 15.69 -8.17
CA ASP A 53 -4.62 15.11 -9.49
C ASP A 53 -4.67 13.57 -9.40
N ILE A 54 -4.62 12.94 -10.57
CA ILE A 54 -4.71 11.49 -10.71
C ILE A 54 -3.53 10.78 -10.00
N PRO A 55 -2.25 11.20 -10.17
CA PRO A 55 -1.12 10.61 -9.45
C PRO A 55 -1.23 10.70 -7.93
N LEU A 56 -1.60 11.86 -7.39
CA LEU A 56 -1.83 11.99 -5.95
C LEU A 56 -2.97 11.07 -5.47
N GLY A 57 -4.00 10.87 -6.29
CA GLY A 57 -5.06 9.90 -6.02
C GLY A 57 -4.55 8.45 -5.97
N ALA A 58 -3.67 8.07 -6.90
CA ALA A 58 -3.02 6.76 -6.92
C ALA A 58 -2.14 6.54 -5.68
N ILE A 59 -1.35 7.54 -5.28
CA ILE A 59 -0.54 7.53 -4.06
C ILE A 59 -1.43 7.31 -2.82
N VAL A 60 -2.55 8.03 -2.72
CA VAL A 60 -3.52 7.86 -1.62
C VAL A 60 -4.10 6.44 -1.64
N GLY A 61 -4.43 5.91 -2.82
CA GLY A 61 -4.93 4.53 -2.98
C GLY A 61 -3.91 3.47 -2.56
N LEU A 62 -2.65 3.60 -3.00
CA LEU A 62 -1.55 2.70 -2.61
C LEU A 62 -1.29 2.77 -1.10
N SER A 63 -1.32 3.98 -0.54
CA SER A 63 -1.15 4.18 0.90
C SER A 63 -2.29 3.57 1.71
N ALA A 64 -3.52 3.69 1.23
CA ALA A 64 -4.69 3.05 1.83
C ALA A 64 -4.62 1.52 1.73
N LEU A 65 -4.11 0.98 0.62
CA LEU A 65 -3.86 -0.45 0.47
C LEU A 65 -2.92 -0.96 1.57
N TRP A 66 -1.78 -0.29 1.79
CA TRP A 66 -0.86 -0.62 2.88
C TRP A 66 -1.49 -0.48 4.27
N CYS A 67 -2.26 0.60 4.48
CA CYS A 67 -2.99 0.86 5.72
C CYS A 67 -3.94 -0.28 6.10
N LEU A 68 -4.49 -0.99 5.11
CA LEU A 68 -5.56 -1.98 5.30
C LEU A 68 -5.10 -3.43 5.18
N THR A 69 -4.15 -3.75 4.28
CA THR A 69 -3.81 -5.13 3.93
C THR A 69 -3.52 -5.99 5.15
N TYR A 70 -2.57 -5.58 5.99
CA TYR A 70 -2.13 -6.39 7.13
C TYR A 70 -3.15 -6.42 8.29
N PRO A 71 -3.78 -5.30 8.69
CA PRO A 71 -4.86 -5.33 9.69
C PRO A 71 -6.07 -6.16 9.27
N VAL A 72 -6.46 -6.10 7.99
CA VAL A 72 -7.62 -6.84 7.49
C VAL A 72 -7.31 -8.33 7.40
N ILE A 73 -6.16 -8.70 6.84
CA ILE A 73 -5.71 -10.11 6.84
C ILE A 73 -5.66 -10.65 8.26
N ASP A 74 -5.10 -9.87 9.19
CA ASP A 74 -5.01 -10.25 10.60
C ASP A 74 -6.40 -10.55 11.21
N LEU A 75 -7.37 -9.67 10.95
CA LEU A 75 -8.74 -9.87 11.40
C LEU A 75 -9.32 -11.17 10.83
N PHE A 76 -9.14 -11.45 9.54
CA PHE A 76 -9.66 -12.67 8.94
C PHE A 76 -9.03 -13.94 9.53
N SER A 77 -7.72 -13.92 9.78
CA SER A 77 -6.99 -15.09 10.26
C SER A 77 -7.20 -15.38 11.75
N ARG A 78 -7.41 -14.35 12.59
CA ARG A 78 -7.46 -14.50 14.06
C ARG A 78 -8.81 -14.15 14.69
N ARG A 79 -9.87 -13.89 13.91
CA ARG A 79 -11.16 -13.36 14.40
C ARG A 79 -11.79 -14.11 15.58
N ALA A 80 -11.56 -15.41 15.69
CA ALA A 80 -12.13 -16.25 16.75
C ALA A 80 -11.37 -16.16 18.10
N HIS A 81 -10.11 -15.73 18.09
CA HIS A 81 -9.21 -15.88 19.24
C HIS A 81 -8.52 -14.58 19.68
N ALA A 82 -8.46 -13.55 18.83
CA ALA A 82 -7.82 -12.28 19.14
C ALA A 82 -8.84 -11.18 19.47
N THR A 83 -8.62 -10.49 20.59
CA THR A 83 -9.40 -9.32 21.00
C THR A 83 -8.88 -8.04 20.36
N GLU A 84 -7.57 -7.93 20.09
CA GLU A 84 -6.93 -6.75 19.49
C GLU A 84 -6.17 -7.12 18.20
N ILE A 85 -6.13 -6.21 17.23
CA ILE A 85 -5.29 -6.33 16.03
C ILE A 85 -3.82 -6.14 16.40
N ASP A 86 -2.99 -7.05 15.93
CA ASP A 86 -1.54 -7.03 16.16
C ASP A 86 -0.85 -5.97 15.28
N ASN A 87 -1.28 -5.92 14.02
CA ASN A 87 -0.80 -5.06 12.93
C ASN A 87 -1.31 -3.60 13.02
N LYS A 88 -1.65 -3.10 14.21
CA LYS A 88 -2.19 -1.75 14.42
C LYS A 88 -1.25 -0.61 13.98
N MET A 89 0.05 -0.87 13.85
CA MET A 89 1.02 0.11 13.38
C MET A 89 0.92 0.38 11.87
N ASP A 90 0.35 -0.56 11.11
CA ASP A 90 0.25 -0.45 9.66
C ASP A 90 -0.71 0.67 9.24
N PHE A 91 -1.68 0.99 10.10
CA PHE A 91 -2.52 2.18 9.95
C PHE A 91 -1.67 3.47 9.87
N ALA A 92 -0.73 3.63 10.79
CA ALA A 92 0.17 4.79 10.80
C ALA A 92 1.19 4.72 9.66
N PHE A 93 1.69 3.52 9.34
CA PHE A 93 2.62 3.32 8.23
C PHE A 93 2.02 3.77 6.89
N GLY A 94 0.78 3.38 6.57
CA GLY A 94 0.10 3.82 5.35
C GLY A 94 -0.02 5.35 5.27
N LEU A 95 -0.30 6.02 6.39
CA LEU A 95 -0.33 7.49 6.44
C LEU A 95 1.05 8.13 6.25
N TYR A 96 2.11 7.55 6.82
CA TYR A 96 3.48 8.01 6.58
C TYR A 96 3.90 7.79 5.12
N LEU A 97 3.50 6.67 4.53
CA LEU A 97 3.75 6.38 3.11
C LEU A 97 3.07 7.41 2.22
N CYS A 98 1.82 7.79 2.54
CA CYS A 98 1.10 8.84 1.84
C CYS A 98 1.86 10.17 1.90
N SER A 99 2.34 10.55 3.09
CA SER A 99 3.15 11.76 3.28
C SER A 99 4.43 11.73 2.42
N LEU A 100 5.18 10.65 2.50
CA LEU A 100 6.45 10.50 1.78
C LEU A 100 6.26 10.57 0.26
N LEU A 101 5.34 9.77 -0.28
CA LEU A 101 5.13 9.66 -1.72
C LEU A 101 4.51 10.94 -2.29
N SER A 102 3.54 11.55 -1.61
CA SER A 102 2.94 12.81 -2.08
C SER A 102 3.95 13.96 -2.01
N ALA A 103 4.77 14.05 -0.96
CA ALA A 103 5.85 15.04 -0.88
C ALA A 103 6.87 14.85 -2.00
N LEU A 104 7.26 13.60 -2.27
CA LEU A 104 8.20 13.27 -3.33
C LEU A 104 7.64 13.65 -4.72
N TRP A 105 6.40 13.27 -5.02
CA TRP A 105 5.74 13.64 -6.28
C TRP A 105 5.67 15.15 -6.46
N LEU A 106 5.16 15.87 -5.46
CA LEU A 106 5.01 17.32 -5.51
C LEU A 106 6.37 18.02 -5.64
N ALA A 107 7.40 17.54 -4.95
CA ALA A 107 8.76 18.06 -5.09
C ALA A 107 9.31 17.83 -6.50
N LEU A 108 9.15 16.62 -7.06
CA LEU A 108 9.58 16.31 -8.42
C LEU A 108 8.87 17.18 -9.46
N GLN A 109 7.57 17.42 -9.30
CA GLN A 109 6.81 18.31 -10.19
C GLN A 109 7.19 19.78 -10.03
N ALA A 110 7.58 20.21 -8.84
CA ALA A 110 8.10 21.56 -8.62
C ALA A 110 9.49 21.77 -9.26
N LEU A 111 10.36 20.75 -9.23
CA LEU A 111 11.71 20.82 -9.80
C LEU A 111 11.74 20.59 -11.32
N TRP A 112 10.95 19.64 -11.83
CA TRP A 112 10.91 19.22 -13.22
C TRP A 112 9.46 19.06 -13.72
N PRO A 113 8.72 20.16 -13.83
CA PRO A 113 7.34 20.11 -14.29
C PRO A 113 7.26 19.53 -15.69
N GLY A 114 6.35 18.58 -15.92
CA GLY A 114 6.15 18.04 -17.27
C GLY A 114 7.23 17.05 -17.72
N ASN A 115 8.05 16.51 -16.82
CA ASN A 115 9.20 15.67 -17.19
C ASN A 115 8.94 14.16 -16.98
N ALA A 116 9.14 13.38 -18.04
CA ALA A 116 8.98 11.93 -18.04
C ALA A 116 9.87 11.22 -17.00
N VAL A 117 11.03 11.80 -16.67
CA VAL A 117 11.94 11.25 -15.65
C VAL A 117 11.29 11.24 -14.27
N ALA A 118 10.49 12.25 -13.93
CA ALA A 118 9.76 12.29 -12.65
C ALA A 118 8.73 11.15 -12.56
N GLY A 119 7.98 10.92 -13.65
CA GLY A 119 7.03 9.80 -13.74
C GLY A 119 7.71 8.44 -13.69
N ALA A 120 8.79 8.24 -14.44
CA ALA A 120 9.57 7.00 -14.42
C ALA A 120 10.15 6.70 -13.03
N PHE A 121 10.60 7.74 -12.31
CA PHE A 121 11.10 7.60 -10.95
C PHE A 121 9.98 7.21 -9.98
N MET A 122 8.82 7.86 -10.06
CA MET A 122 7.67 7.48 -9.24
C MET A 122 7.23 6.04 -9.51
N ALA A 123 7.13 5.64 -10.78
CA ALA A 123 6.78 4.26 -11.13
C ALA A 123 7.76 3.24 -10.54
N ALA A 124 9.06 3.53 -10.58
CA ALA A 124 10.09 2.68 -10.00
C ALA A 124 9.95 2.51 -8.47
N VAL A 125 9.34 3.49 -7.79
CA VAL A 125 9.06 3.45 -6.35
C VAL A 125 7.71 2.79 -6.05
N GLU A 126 6.65 3.18 -6.77
CA GLU A 126 5.28 2.73 -6.52
C GLU A 126 5.05 1.26 -6.88
N ILE A 127 5.62 0.79 -7.98
CA ILE A 127 5.40 -0.59 -8.47
C ILE A 127 5.88 -1.63 -7.44
N PRO A 128 7.13 -1.58 -6.92
CA PRO A 128 7.55 -2.52 -5.87
C PRO A 128 6.69 -2.41 -4.61
N LEU A 129 6.31 -1.19 -4.22
CA LEU A 129 5.45 -0.95 -3.06
C LEU A 129 4.04 -1.50 -3.27
N ALA A 130 3.52 -1.58 -4.49
CA ALA A 130 2.22 -2.17 -4.79
C ALA A 130 2.27 -3.70 -4.79
N TRP A 131 3.34 -4.29 -5.33
CA TRP A 131 3.47 -5.74 -5.42
C TRP A 131 3.52 -6.44 -4.05
N ILE A 132 4.07 -5.79 -3.03
CA ILE A 132 4.15 -6.36 -1.67
C ILE A 132 2.76 -6.64 -1.06
N PRO A 133 1.87 -5.65 -0.87
CA PRO A 133 0.54 -5.89 -0.32
C PRO A 133 -0.33 -6.73 -1.25
N LEU A 134 -0.17 -6.63 -2.59
CA LEU A 134 -0.87 -7.52 -3.52
C LEU A 134 -0.47 -8.99 -3.32
N GLY A 135 0.84 -9.26 -3.19
CA GLY A 135 1.34 -10.58 -2.88
C GLY A 135 0.79 -11.12 -1.55
N GLN A 136 0.69 -10.28 -0.53
CA GLN A 136 0.07 -10.65 0.75
C GLN A 136 -1.42 -10.99 0.60
N ILE A 137 -2.17 -10.22 -0.19
CA ILE A 137 -3.59 -10.48 -0.45
C ILE A 137 -3.76 -11.83 -1.17
N VAL A 138 -2.95 -12.09 -2.20
CA VAL A 138 -2.99 -13.37 -2.94
C VAL A 138 -2.62 -14.53 -2.02
N TYR A 139 -1.54 -14.39 -1.24
CA TYR A 139 -1.12 -15.41 -0.29
C TYR A 139 -2.22 -15.70 0.75
N ALA A 140 -2.82 -14.65 1.34
CA ALA A 140 -3.91 -14.80 2.29
C ALA A 140 -5.15 -15.42 1.68
N ALA A 141 -5.46 -15.14 0.40
CA ALA A 141 -6.58 -15.76 -0.30
C ALA A 141 -6.38 -17.27 -0.51
N ILE A 142 -5.14 -17.72 -0.71
CA ILE A 142 -4.80 -19.15 -0.93
C ILE A 142 -4.69 -19.91 0.40
N TYR A 143 -3.99 -19.33 1.38
CA TYR A 143 -3.63 -20.03 2.62
C TYR A 143 -4.48 -19.65 3.83
N GLY A 144 -5.41 -18.70 3.70
CA GLY A 144 -6.27 -18.20 4.78
C GLY A 144 -5.55 -17.36 5.84
N ARG A 145 -4.25 -17.09 5.65
CA ARG A 145 -3.41 -16.32 6.57
C ARG A 145 -2.35 -15.51 5.85
N GLY A 146 -1.92 -14.41 6.48
CA GLY A 146 -0.78 -13.62 6.00
C GLY A 146 0.53 -14.42 6.06
N VAL A 147 1.54 -13.99 5.32
CA VAL A 147 2.86 -14.61 5.36
C VAL A 147 3.46 -14.41 6.76
N ASP A 148 3.72 -15.51 7.46
CA ASP A 148 4.35 -15.51 8.77
C ASP A 148 5.76 -16.13 8.73
N HIS A 149 6.39 -16.27 9.90
CA HIS A 149 7.75 -16.80 10.00
C HIS A 149 7.87 -18.22 9.44
N ASP A 150 6.84 -19.06 9.61
CA ASP A 150 6.83 -20.41 9.09
C ASP A 150 6.63 -20.43 7.57
N GLY A 151 5.78 -19.53 7.04
CA GLY A 151 5.65 -19.32 5.59
C GLY A 151 6.96 -18.84 4.95
N LEU A 152 7.66 -17.91 5.59
CA LEU A 152 8.98 -17.43 5.16
C LEU A 152 10.04 -18.53 5.24
N ARG A 153 10.05 -19.32 6.32
CA ARG A 153 10.93 -20.48 6.45
C ARG A 153 10.68 -21.51 5.37
N LEU A 154 9.43 -21.77 5.03
CA LEU A 154 9.07 -22.68 3.94
C LEU A 154 9.70 -22.18 2.63
N VAL A 155 9.51 -20.92 2.27
CA VAL A 155 10.09 -20.33 1.04
C VAL A 155 11.62 -20.39 1.05
N MET A 156 12.25 -20.04 2.16
CA MET A 156 13.73 -20.05 2.28
C MET A 156 14.32 -21.46 2.25
N ASN A 157 13.58 -22.47 2.71
CA ASN A 157 14.03 -23.86 2.77
C ASN A 157 13.56 -24.71 1.58
N THR A 158 12.77 -24.14 0.67
CA THR A 158 12.30 -24.85 -0.53
C THR A 158 13.46 -25.01 -1.51
N TYR A 159 13.69 -26.24 -1.98
CA TYR A 159 14.74 -26.49 -2.97
C TYR A 159 14.32 -25.93 -4.35
N PRO A 160 15.24 -25.37 -5.16
CA PRO A 160 14.90 -24.86 -6.50
C PRO A 160 14.21 -25.89 -7.41
N SER A 161 14.49 -27.18 -7.22
CA SER A 161 13.82 -28.28 -7.93
C SER A 161 12.34 -28.40 -7.59
N GLU A 162 11.96 -28.17 -6.33
CA GLU A 162 10.58 -28.22 -5.85
C GLU A 162 9.78 -27.03 -6.41
N VAL A 163 10.41 -25.84 -6.48
CA VAL A 163 9.81 -24.67 -7.16
C VAL A 163 9.54 -24.97 -8.63
N TRP A 164 10.49 -25.62 -9.31
CA TRP A 164 10.33 -25.97 -10.72
C TRP A 164 9.23 -27.01 -10.96
N GLU A 165 9.11 -28.01 -10.07
CA GLU A 165 8.05 -29.01 -10.12
C GLU A 165 6.67 -28.38 -9.84
N TYR A 166 6.59 -27.49 -8.85
CA TYR A 166 5.38 -26.71 -8.56
C TYR A 166 4.95 -25.87 -9.77
N LEU A 167 5.87 -25.17 -10.42
CA LEU A 167 5.57 -24.37 -11.62
C LEU A 167 5.08 -25.24 -12.79
N ARG A 168 5.61 -26.45 -12.95
CA ARG A 168 5.15 -27.42 -13.96
C ARG A 168 3.78 -28.01 -13.65
N SER A 169 3.34 -27.99 -12.40
CA SER A 169 2.01 -28.50 -12.01
C SER A 169 0.86 -27.63 -12.53
N PHE A 170 1.13 -26.36 -12.83
CA PHE A 170 0.13 -25.47 -13.43
C PHE A 170 0.02 -25.70 -14.93
N PRO A 171 -1.21 -25.64 -15.49
CA PRO A 171 -1.36 -25.69 -16.93
C PRO A 171 -0.70 -24.46 -17.57
N LEU A 172 0.05 -24.69 -18.66
CA LEU A 172 0.88 -23.67 -19.32
C LEU A 172 0.11 -22.36 -19.63
N TRP A 173 -1.17 -22.46 -20.00
CA TRP A 173 -2.01 -21.30 -20.27
C TRP A 173 -2.22 -20.41 -19.03
N ALA A 174 -2.38 -21.01 -17.84
CA ALA A 174 -2.58 -20.25 -16.60
C ALA A 174 -1.31 -19.52 -16.18
N SER A 175 -0.16 -20.19 -16.31
CA SER A 175 1.15 -19.57 -16.05
C SER A 175 1.45 -18.43 -17.02
N LEU A 176 1.14 -18.60 -18.31
CA LEU A 176 1.29 -17.54 -19.31
C LEU A 176 0.38 -16.34 -19.03
N VAL A 177 -0.89 -16.58 -18.71
CA VAL A 177 -1.84 -15.51 -18.35
C VAL A 177 -1.36 -14.77 -17.09
N GLY A 178 -0.87 -15.49 -16.08
CA GLY A 178 -0.34 -14.89 -14.86
C GLY A 178 0.88 -14.01 -15.14
N VAL A 179 1.90 -14.54 -15.84
CA VAL A 179 3.13 -13.80 -16.14
C VAL A 179 2.85 -12.59 -17.04
N LEU A 180 2.09 -12.77 -18.13
CA LEU A 180 1.75 -11.68 -19.04
C LEU A 180 0.86 -10.64 -18.34
N GLY A 181 -0.02 -11.05 -17.45
CA GLY A 181 -0.82 -10.14 -16.62
C GLY A 181 0.05 -9.30 -15.68
N CYS A 182 1.01 -9.90 -14.99
CA CYS A 182 1.95 -9.19 -14.11
C CYS A 182 2.85 -8.21 -14.89
N LEU A 183 3.40 -8.65 -16.03
CA LEU A 183 4.23 -7.80 -16.89
C LEU A 183 3.42 -6.67 -17.51
N GLY A 184 2.22 -6.98 -18.02
CA GLY A 184 1.31 -6.01 -18.62
C GLY A 184 0.85 -4.96 -17.63
N SER A 185 0.42 -5.35 -16.42
CA SER A 185 0.04 -4.40 -15.37
C SER A 185 1.20 -3.51 -14.94
N THR A 186 2.40 -4.07 -14.77
CA THR A 186 3.62 -3.31 -14.45
C THR A 186 3.96 -2.30 -15.55
N ALA A 187 3.94 -2.72 -16.81
CA ALA A 187 4.22 -1.85 -17.95
C ALA A 187 3.16 -0.75 -18.10
N LEU A 188 1.88 -1.07 -17.90
CA LEU A 188 0.79 -0.10 -17.95
C LEU A 188 0.93 0.96 -16.86
N TRP A 189 1.25 0.56 -15.63
CA TRP A 189 1.50 1.50 -14.53
C TRP A 189 2.69 2.41 -14.86
N PHE A 190 3.78 1.83 -15.35
CA PHE A 190 4.97 2.61 -15.72
C PHE A 190 4.70 3.64 -16.82
N VAL A 191 3.98 3.26 -17.88
CA VAL A 191 3.59 4.17 -18.96
C VAL A 191 2.61 5.24 -18.45
N TRP A 192 1.70 4.86 -17.55
CA TRP A 192 0.75 5.77 -16.93
C TRP A 192 1.46 6.88 -16.15
N ASP A 193 2.41 6.55 -15.28
CA ASP A 193 3.10 7.55 -14.46
C ASP A 193 3.96 8.49 -15.30
N ILE A 194 4.60 7.98 -16.36
CA ILE A 194 5.29 8.83 -17.33
C ILE A 194 4.30 9.79 -17.99
N GLY A 195 3.18 9.29 -18.50
CA GLY A 195 2.17 10.11 -19.17
C GLY A 195 1.53 11.14 -18.23
N ALA A 196 1.31 10.78 -16.97
CA ALA A 196 0.77 11.68 -15.97
C ALA A 196 1.76 12.78 -15.56
N ALA A 197 3.07 12.48 -15.59
CA ALA A 197 4.12 13.47 -15.37
C ALA A 197 4.33 14.41 -16.56
N THR A 198 3.97 14.00 -17.78
CA THR A 198 4.07 14.81 -19.01
C THR A 198 2.69 15.08 -19.62
N PRO A 199 1.87 15.98 -19.05
CA PRO A 199 0.55 16.25 -19.62
C PRO A 199 0.72 16.75 -21.06
N VAL A 200 0.10 16.04 -22.01
CA VAL A 200 0.07 16.44 -23.41
C VAL A 200 -0.58 17.82 -23.49
N ALA A 201 0.08 18.79 -24.12
CA ALA A 201 -0.47 20.11 -24.32
C ALA A 201 -1.85 19.99 -24.98
N ALA A 202 -2.89 20.50 -24.32
CA ALA A 202 -4.22 20.58 -24.92
C ALA A 202 -4.13 21.50 -26.14
N GLY A 203 -4.13 20.90 -27.33
CA GLY A 203 -4.27 21.61 -28.60
C GLY A 203 -5.70 22.06 -28.83
#